data_AF-F2PU59-F1
#
_entry.id   AF-F2PU59-F1
#
_cell.length_a   1.000
_cell.length_b   1.000
_cell.length_c   1.000
_cell.angle_alpha   90.00
_cell.angle_beta   90.00
_cell.angle_gamma   90.00
#
_symmetry.space_group_name_H-M   'P 1'
#
loop_
_entity.id
_entity.type
_entity.pdbx_description
1 polymer ?
#
loop_
_entity_poly.entity_id
_entity_poly.type
_entity_poly.pdbx_seq_one_letter_code
_entity_poly.pdbx_strand_id
1 'polypeptide(L)'
;MAKLQLASFWHRLIRAVGFRKTYNFILFFIFAGGMLGFTLSRLQYLDINRFRRHSIPGEWYYYQQNLYKTGIMLHLGAILPCSLLIILQFIPIIRYKATLFHRLNGYVIMLLFMISNAGAIIITPHAFGGDPVSQFSNGLLVLVSTVSIIIAYINIRRKQIEQHRAWMLRAMFYMGSIITMRPLIEISLPIFRSLEYKFYVSWPCDQIDFTWRFYNISVPYTSTYPMCNATISPWLGNVERYAPVRADTGSPDPAAIGASIQLQSVLAGSVATFLHFVGIELYLRLTPREHERLRNVSYERQVAAKYKNPGSAGLVVQKIGDANPWIPRQQEMNSTDN
;
A
#
# COMPACT_ATOMS: atom_id res chain seq x y z
N MET A 1 0.41 -33.89 -27.83
CA MET A 1 1.83 -33.48 -27.68
C MET A 1 2.01 -32.03 -27.20
N ALA A 2 1.32 -31.04 -27.77
CA ALA A 2 1.48 -29.62 -27.38
C ALA A 2 1.27 -29.31 -25.88
N LYS A 3 0.23 -29.88 -25.24
CA LYS A 3 -0.02 -29.72 -23.79
C LYS A 3 1.13 -30.25 -22.91
N LEU A 4 1.76 -31.35 -23.31
CA LEU A 4 2.87 -31.98 -22.58
C LEU A 4 4.16 -31.15 -22.71
N GLN A 5 4.41 -30.58 -23.89
CA GLN A 5 5.53 -29.68 -24.13
C GLN A 5 5.36 -28.35 -23.38
N LEU A 6 4.16 -27.76 -23.39
CA LEU A 6 3.85 -26.55 -22.61
C LEU A 6 4.06 -26.77 -21.11
N ALA A 7 3.57 -27.88 -20.57
CA ALA A 7 3.79 -28.24 -19.18
C ALA A 7 5.28 -28.40 -18.87
N SER A 8 6.06 -29.05 -19.75
CA SER A 8 7.51 -29.21 -19.55
C SER A 8 8.28 -27.88 -19.58
N PHE A 9 7.83 -26.91 -20.39
CA PHE A 9 8.43 -25.58 -20.48
C PHE A 9 8.07 -24.74 -19.25
N TRP A 10 6.81 -24.78 -18.82
CA TRP A 10 6.31 -24.11 -17.62
C TRP A 10 7.07 -24.51 -16.36
N HIS A 11 7.29 -25.82 -16.16
CA HIS A 11 8.07 -26.31 -15.02
C HIS A 11 9.56 -25.89 -15.09
N ARG A 12 10.14 -25.82 -16.30
CA ARG A 12 11.51 -25.34 -16.50
C ARG A 12 11.64 -23.85 -16.14
N LEU A 13 10.72 -23.00 -16.58
CA LEU A 13 10.69 -21.58 -16.25
C LEU A 13 10.55 -21.34 -14.74
N ILE A 14 9.60 -22.02 -14.10
CA ILE A 14 9.36 -21.90 -12.65
C ILE A 14 10.61 -22.29 -11.85
N ARG A 15 11.28 -23.39 -12.24
CA ARG A 15 12.52 -23.84 -11.60
C ARG A 15 13.68 -22.89 -11.87
N ALA A 16 13.77 -22.28 -13.05
CA ALA A 16 14.82 -21.32 -13.39
C ALA A 16 14.78 -20.08 -12.47
N VAL A 17 13.58 -19.62 -12.11
CA VAL A 17 13.39 -18.50 -11.16
C VAL A 17 13.53 -18.95 -9.69
N GLY A 18 13.67 -20.25 -9.44
CA GLY A 18 13.96 -20.84 -8.13
C GLY A 18 12.72 -21.25 -7.32
N PHE A 19 11.52 -21.20 -7.90
CA PHE A 19 10.30 -21.66 -7.23
C PHE A 19 10.23 -23.18 -7.21
N ARG A 20 10.07 -23.77 -6.01
CA ARG A 20 9.95 -25.22 -5.82
C ARG A 20 8.52 -25.75 -6.03
N LYS A 21 7.51 -24.89 -5.85
CA LYS A 21 6.09 -25.25 -5.92
C LYS A 21 5.34 -24.28 -6.81
N THR A 22 4.49 -24.79 -7.70
CA THR A 22 3.74 -23.99 -8.68
C THR A 22 2.85 -22.94 -8.04
N TYR A 23 2.18 -23.26 -6.93
CA TYR A 23 1.30 -22.28 -6.27
C TYR A 23 2.06 -21.06 -5.74
N ASN A 24 3.33 -21.21 -5.31
CA ASN A 24 4.14 -20.05 -4.90
C ASN A 24 4.44 -19.13 -6.09
N PHE A 25 4.64 -19.70 -7.28
CA PHE A 25 4.81 -18.92 -8.49
C PHE A 25 3.52 -18.21 -8.90
N ILE A 26 2.36 -18.88 -8.78
CA ILE A 26 1.05 -18.26 -9.04
C ILE A 26 0.81 -17.07 -8.10
N LEU A 27 1.06 -17.24 -6.79
CA LEU A 27 0.97 -16.15 -5.82
C LEU A 27 1.93 -15.00 -6.16
N PHE A 28 3.18 -15.32 -6.51
CA PHE A 28 4.14 -14.32 -6.97
C PHE A 28 3.65 -13.57 -8.21
N PHE A 29 3.13 -14.27 -9.22
CA PHE A 29 2.61 -13.66 -10.43
C PHE A 29 1.42 -12.74 -10.15
N ILE A 30 0.47 -13.15 -9.31
CA ILE A 30 -0.69 -12.33 -8.95
C ILE A 30 -0.25 -11.08 -8.19
N PHE A 31 0.49 -11.23 -7.09
CA PHE A 31 0.82 -10.11 -6.21
C PHE A 31 1.97 -9.26 -6.74
N ALA A 32 3.09 -9.87 -7.10
CA ALA A 32 4.26 -9.13 -7.60
C ALA A 32 4.06 -8.66 -9.06
N GLY A 33 3.37 -9.45 -9.89
CA GLY A 33 2.99 -9.03 -11.24
C GLY A 33 1.93 -7.92 -11.24
N GLY A 34 0.92 -8.01 -10.36
CA GLY A 34 -0.04 -6.93 -10.15
C GLY A 34 0.63 -5.63 -9.69
N MET A 35 1.59 -5.73 -8.75
CA MET A 35 2.40 -4.59 -8.33
C MET A 35 3.26 -4.05 -9.48
N LEU A 36 3.93 -4.90 -10.25
CA LEU A 36 4.72 -4.45 -11.41
C LEU A 36 3.86 -3.68 -12.41
N GLY A 37 2.71 -4.23 -12.78
CA GLY A 37 1.78 -3.59 -13.72
C GLY A 37 1.30 -2.24 -13.19
N PHE A 38 0.90 -2.18 -11.92
CA PHE A 38 0.50 -0.92 -11.29
C PHE A 38 1.65 0.10 -11.28
N THR A 39 2.84 -0.27 -10.82
CA THR A 39 3.98 0.63 -10.75
C THR A 39 4.36 1.17 -12.12
N LEU A 40 4.42 0.32 -13.15
CA LEU A 40 4.70 0.74 -14.52
C LEU A 40 3.66 1.74 -15.06
N SER A 41 2.37 1.53 -14.74
CA SER A 41 1.30 2.46 -15.14
C SER A 41 1.40 3.85 -14.49
N ARG A 42 2.11 3.95 -13.36
CA ARG A 42 2.25 5.17 -12.54
C ARG A 42 3.61 5.86 -12.66
N LEU A 43 4.61 5.24 -13.29
CA LEU A 43 5.94 5.86 -13.52
C LEU A 43 5.85 7.23 -14.20
N GLN A 44 4.86 7.41 -15.08
CA GLN A 44 4.62 8.67 -15.78
C GLN A 44 4.30 9.85 -14.85
N TYR A 45 3.89 9.60 -13.59
CA TYR A 45 3.58 10.64 -12.61
C TYR A 45 4.81 11.20 -11.89
N LEU A 46 6.01 10.66 -12.15
CA LEU A 46 7.26 11.34 -11.78
C LEU A 46 7.43 12.67 -12.54
N ASP A 47 6.78 12.82 -13.70
CA ASP A 47 6.58 14.13 -14.32
C ASP A 47 5.35 14.81 -13.69
N ILE A 48 5.62 15.87 -12.91
CA ILE A 48 4.59 16.64 -12.22
C ILE A 48 3.54 17.24 -13.18
N ASN A 49 3.90 17.53 -14.43
CA ASN A 49 2.96 18.06 -15.42
C ASN A 49 2.02 16.96 -15.95
N ARG A 50 2.48 15.71 -16.02
CA ARG A 50 1.60 14.56 -16.27
C ARG A 50 0.71 14.30 -15.07
N PHE A 51 1.26 14.34 -13.87
CA PHE A 51 0.49 14.16 -12.64
C PHE A 51 -0.63 15.21 -12.55
N ARG A 52 -0.31 16.50 -12.72
CA ARG A 52 -1.29 17.60 -12.76
C ARG A 52 -2.47 17.34 -13.70
N ARG A 53 -2.21 16.79 -14.90
CA ARG A 53 -3.24 16.54 -15.92
C ARG A 53 -4.14 15.34 -15.62
N HIS A 54 -3.67 14.40 -14.81
CA HIS A 54 -4.35 13.13 -14.52
C HIS A 54 -4.66 12.94 -13.03
N SER A 55 -4.42 13.94 -12.20
CA SER A 55 -4.86 13.96 -10.80
C SER A 55 -6.38 13.95 -10.74
N ILE A 56 -6.94 13.50 -9.62
CA ILE A 56 -8.38 13.53 -9.43
C ILE A 56 -8.84 15.00 -9.52
N PRO A 57 -9.97 15.30 -10.19
CA PRO A 57 -10.52 16.65 -10.20
C PRO A 57 -10.58 17.22 -8.78
N GLY A 58 -10.10 18.44 -8.59
CA GLY A 58 -10.03 19.10 -7.28
C GLY A 58 -8.74 18.87 -6.48
N GLU A 59 -7.95 17.80 -6.71
CA GLU A 59 -6.73 17.57 -5.92
C GLU A 59 -5.61 18.58 -6.25
N TRP A 60 -5.51 18.99 -7.52
CA TRP A 60 -4.47 19.93 -7.94
C TRP A 60 -4.59 21.31 -7.27
N TYR A 61 -5.79 21.69 -6.79
CA TYR A 61 -6.00 22.90 -5.99
C TYR A 61 -5.05 22.98 -4.79
N TYR A 62 -4.85 21.84 -4.12
CA TYR A 62 -3.93 21.71 -2.99
C TYR A 62 -2.51 21.36 -3.44
N TYR A 63 -2.36 20.45 -4.40
CA TYR A 63 -1.06 19.94 -4.82
C TYR A 63 -0.20 20.92 -5.63
N GLN A 64 -0.76 22.04 -6.08
CA GLN A 64 0.03 23.15 -6.63
C GLN A 64 0.83 23.91 -5.56
N GLN A 65 0.44 23.82 -4.28
CA GLN A 65 1.13 24.50 -3.18
C GLN A 65 2.46 23.79 -2.86
N ASN A 66 3.49 24.56 -2.48
CA ASN A 66 4.86 24.05 -2.34
C ASN A 66 5.00 22.84 -1.41
N LEU A 67 4.30 22.85 -0.27
CA LEU A 67 4.36 21.75 0.70
C LEU A 67 3.82 20.45 0.11
N TYR A 68 2.58 20.47 -0.38
CA TYR A 68 1.92 19.27 -0.91
C TYR A 68 2.54 18.81 -2.23
N LYS A 69 2.99 19.74 -3.08
CA LYS A 69 3.78 19.43 -4.28
C LYS A 69 5.05 18.67 -3.93
N THR A 70 5.76 19.11 -2.90
CA THR A 70 6.96 18.41 -2.41
C THR A 70 6.59 17.04 -1.83
N GLY A 71 5.50 16.97 -1.05
CA GLY A 71 4.99 15.74 -0.47
C GLY A 71 4.67 14.67 -1.52
N ILE A 72 3.94 15.02 -2.58
CA ILE A 72 3.59 14.06 -3.63
C ILE A 72 4.81 13.63 -4.46
N MET A 73 5.74 14.54 -4.74
CA MET A 73 6.99 14.21 -5.45
C MET A 73 7.88 13.29 -4.61
N LEU A 74 7.97 13.54 -3.30
CA LEU A 74 8.71 12.71 -2.36
C LEU A 74 8.06 11.32 -2.21
N HIS A 75 6.72 11.27 -2.15
CA HIS A 75 5.98 10.02 -2.12
C HIS A 75 6.21 9.19 -3.40
N LEU A 76 5.91 9.75 -4.58
CA LEU A 76 6.04 9.06 -5.87
C LEU A 76 7.49 8.68 -6.19
N GLY A 77 8.41 9.62 -5.97
CA GLY A 77 9.84 9.45 -6.20
C GLY A 77 10.47 8.35 -5.35
N ALA A 78 9.87 8.01 -4.20
CA ALA A 78 10.35 6.95 -3.34
C ALA A 78 9.56 5.64 -3.50
N ILE A 79 8.22 5.69 -3.57
CA ILE A 79 7.38 4.48 -3.59
C ILE A 79 7.49 3.71 -4.91
N LEU A 80 7.58 4.40 -6.04
CA LEU A 80 7.66 3.75 -7.35
C LEU A 80 8.95 2.93 -7.53
N PRO A 81 10.16 3.47 -7.28
CA PRO A 81 11.36 2.63 -7.29
C PRO A 81 11.34 1.58 -6.18
N CYS A 82 10.79 1.88 -5.00
CA CYS A 82 10.63 0.90 -3.92
C CYS A 82 9.83 -0.33 -4.39
N SER A 83 8.67 -0.13 -5.02
CA SER A 83 7.83 -1.20 -5.55
C SER A 83 8.53 -2.06 -6.60
N LEU A 84 9.32 -1.46 -7.50
CA LEU A 84 10.11 -2.21 -8.49
C LEU A 84 11.15 -3.11 -7.79
N LEU A 85 11.87 -2.55 -6.81
CA LEU A 85 12.91 -3.27 -6.07
C LEU A 85 12.34 -4.38 -5.19
N ILE A 86 11.15 -4.22 -4.63
CA ILE A 86 10.47 -5.25 -3.82
C ILE A 86 10.19 -6.51 -4.63
N ILE A 87 9.87 -6.42 -5.92
CA ILE A 87 9.62 -7.61 -6.75
C ILE A 87 10.82 -8.56 -6.70
N LEU A 88 12.03 -8.00 -6.74
CA LEU A 88 13.28 -8.76 -6.66
C LEU A 88 13.47 -9.47 -5.30
N GLN A 89 12.88 -8.95 -4.22
CA GLN A 89 12.93 -9.58 -2.89
C GLN A 89 12.20 -10.92 -2.85
N PHE A 90 11.17 -11.09 -3.69
CA PHE A 90 10.33 -12.29 -3.73
C PHE A 90 10.82 -13.34 -4.72
N ILE A 91 11.86 -13.07 -5.51
CA ILE A 91 12.46 -14.03 -6.43
C ILE A 91 13.38 -14.99 -5.65
N PRO A 92 13.05 -16.30 -5.54
CA PRO A 92 13.78 -17.21 -4.67
C PRO A 92 15.25 -17.36 -5.05
N ILE A 93 15.58 -17.38 -6.34
CA ILE A 93 16.97 -17.57 -6.78
C ILE A 93 17.90 -16.44 -6.32
N ILE A 94 17.40 -15.20 -6.21
CA ILE A 94 18.17 -14.07 -5.68
C ILE A 94 18.49 -14.32 -4.20
N ARG A 95 17.52 -14.81 -3.42
CA ARG A 95 17.73 -15.13 -2.01
C ARG A 95 18.70 -16.30 -1.79
N TYR A 96 18.75 -17.26 -2.71
CA TYR A 96 19.65 -18.42 -2.58
C TYR A 96 21.07 -18.16 -3.08
N LYS A 97 21.21 -17.46 -4.22
CA LYS A 97 22.50 -17.27 -4.90
C LYS A 97 23.12 -15.89 -4.68
N ALA A 98 22.31 -14.85 -4.47
CA ALA A 98 22.74 -13.47 -4.37
C ALA A 98 22.31 -12.85 -3.03
N THR A 99 22.67 -13.51 -1.92
CA THR A 99 22.22 -13.11 -0.57
C THR A 99 22.68 -11.70 -0.17
N LEU A 100 23.87 -11.27 -0.59
CA LEU A 100 24.36 -9.91 -0.33
C LEU A 100 23.48 -8.87 -1.03
N PHE A 101 23.15 -9.08 -2.31
CA PHE A 101 22.24 -8.23 -3.06
C PHE A 101 20.87 -8.15 -2.40
N HIS A 102 20.28 -9.29 -2.01
CA HIS A 102 19.00 -9.35 -1.29
C HIS A 102 19.01 -8.45 -0.03
N ARG A 103 20.10 -8.50 0.76
CA ARG A 103 20.25 -7.69 1.98
C ARG A 103 20.38 -6.19 1.67
N LEU A 104 21.30 -5.82 0.77
CA LEU A 104 21.52 -4.41 0.39
C LEU A 104 20.25 -3.80 -0.21
N ASN A 105 19.62 -4.52 -1.15
CA ASN A 105 18.34 -4.12 -1.73
C ASN A 105 17.25 -3.98 -0.65
N GLY A 106 17.25 -4.84 0.37
CA GLY A 106 16.30 -4.77 1.47
C GLY A 106 16.44 -3.47 2.29
N TYR A 107 17.68 -3.02 2.55
CA TYR A 107 17.91 -1.74 3.22
C TYR A 107 17.50 -0.54 2.37
N VAL A 108 17.79 -0.56 1.07
CA VAL A 108 17.34 0.49 0.14
C VAL A 108 15.80 0.57 0.12
N ILE A 109 15.12 -0.57 0.02
CA ILE A 109 13.66 -0.65 0.08
C ILE A 109 13.12 -0.06 1.37
N MET A 110 13.65 -0.46 2.54
CA MET A 110 13.19 0.08 3.82
C MET A 110 13.37 1.60 3.91
N LEU A 111 14.49 2.13 3.40
CA LEU A 111 14.71 3.58 3.36
C LEU A 111 13.71 4.29 2.44
N LEU A 112 13.55 3.82 1.20
CA LEU A 112 12.59 4.40 0.25
C LEU A 112 11.15 4.30 0.77
N PHE A 113 10.79 3.21 1.44
CA PHE A 113 9.49 3.03 2.05
C PHE A 113 9.23 4.08 3.14
N MET A 114 10.20 4.33 4.02
CA MET A 114 10.09 5.36 5.07
C MET A 114 10.01 6.77 4.48
N ILE A 115 10.80 7.08 3.46
CA ILE A 115 10.71 8.36 2.73
C ILE A 115 9.31 8.50 2.11
N SER A 116 8.84 7.48 1.40
CA SER A 116 7.49 7.46 0.82
C SER A 116 6.40 7.73 1.85
N ASN A 117 6.49 7.13 3.04
CA ASN A 117 5.54 7.33 4.12
C ASN A 117 5.57 8.77 4.66
N ALA A 118 6.75 9.40 4.74
CA ALA A 118 6.83 10.83 5.09
C ALA A 118 6.14 11.71 4.04
N GLY A 119 6.32 11.40 2.74
CA GLY A 119 5.62 12.09 1.65
C GLY A 119 4.10 11.89 1.73
N ALA A 120 3.66 10.66 2.03
CA ALA A 120 2.25 10.33 2.23
C ALA A 120 1.63 11.16 3.36
N ILE A 121 2.29 11.24 4.52
CA ILE A 121 1.81 12.06 5.66
C ILE A 121 1.59 13.51 5.25
N ILE A 122 2.51 14.09 4.47
CA ILE A 122 2.41 15.49 4.01
C ILE A 122 1.16 15.69 3.16
N ILE A 123 0.81 14.73 2.29
CA ILE A 123 -0.31 14.87 1.35
C ILE A 123 -1.66 14.38 1.88
N THR A 124 -1.67 13.56 2.95
CA THR A 124 -2.88 13.00 3.57
C THR A 124 -3.99 14.01 3.84
N PRO A 125 -3.72 15.25 4.31
CA PRO A 125 -4.78 16.24 4.57
C PRO A 125 -5.67 16.58 3.38
N HIS A 126 -5.23 16.30 2.15
CA HIS A 126 -5.98 16.60 0.92
C HIS A 126 -6.10 15.42 -0.05
N ALA A 127 -5.46 14.28 0.25
CA ALA A 127 -5.53 13.09 -0.59
C ALA A 127 -6.96 12.52 -0.60
N PHE A 128 -7.50 12.25 -1.80
CA PHE A 128 -8.88 11.80 -1.97
C PHE A 128 -9.90 12.71 -1.29
N GLY A 129 -9.67 14.03 -1.33
CA GLY A 129 -10.57 15.04 -0.77
C GLY A 129 -10.42 15.32 0.72
N GLY A 130 -9.52 14.61 1.42
CA GLY A 130 -9.02 15.06 2.73
C GLY A 130 -10.02 15.01 3.88
N ASP A 131 -11.16 14.34 3.74
CA ASP A 131 -12.12 14.20 4.83
C ASP A 131 -11.52 13.39 6.00
N PRO A 132 -12.03 13.58 7.23
CA PRO A 132 -11.47 12.90 8.40
C PRO A 132 -11.38 11.37 8.28
N VAL A 133 -12.29 10.74 7.54
CA VAL A 133 -12.27 9.28 7.32
C VAL A 133 -11.12 8.90 6.39
N SER A 134 -10.96 9.61 5.27
CA SER A 134 -9.81 9.44 4.37
C SER A 134 -8.48 9.65 5.11
N GLN A 135 -8.38 10.69 5.93
CA GLN A 135 -7.17 10.97 6.71
C GLN A 135 -6.87 9.85 7.72
N PHE A 136 -7.90 9.37 8.42
CA PHE A 136 -7.76 8.25 9.36
C PHE A 136 -7.32 6.97 8.64
N SER A 137 -7.96 6.61 7.53
CA SER A 137 -7.63 5.39 6.77
C SER A 137 -6.19 5.42 6.24
N ASN A 138 -5.77 6.55 5.63
CA ASN A 138 -4.40 6.71 5.13
C ASN A 138 -3.37 6.77 6.27
N GLY A 139 -3.69 7.50 7.35
CA GLY A 139 -2.84 7.61 8.54
C GLY A 139 -2.62 6.27 9.23
N LEU A 140 -3.69 5.47 9.39
CA LEU A 140 -3.62 4.12 9.93
C LEU A 140 -2.74 3.23 9.05
N LEU A 141 -2.89 3.30 7.72
CA LEU A 141 -2.09 2.51 6.79
C LEU A 141 -0.59 2.86 6.88
N VAL A 142 -0.25 4.16 6.96
CA VAL A 142 1.13 4.61 7.19
C VAL A 142 1.65 4.13 8.54
N LEU A 143 0.86 4.23 9.61
CA LEU A 143 1.25 3.81 10.95
C LEU A 143 1.54 2.30 11.00
N VAL A 144 0.59 1.46 10.59
CA VAL A 144 0.74 0.00 10.70
C VAL A 144 1.87 -0.53 9.82
N SER A 145 2.09 0.07 8.65
CA SER A 145 3.17 -0.32 7.75
C SER A 145 4.55 0.13 8.28
N THR A 146 4.64 1.34 8.82
CA THR A 146 5.85 1.86 9.47
C THR A 146 6.25 1.00 10.67
N VAL A 147 5.31 0.70 11.56
CA VAL A 147 5.54 -0.19 12.70
C VAL A 147 6.01 -1.57 12.23
N SER A 148 5.39 -2.11 11.17
CA SER A 148 5.79 -3.39 10.59
C SER A 148 7.22 -3.39 10.08
N ILE A 149 7.66 -2.34 9.37
CA ILE A 149 9.05 -2.19 8.91
C ILE A 149 10.02 -2.08 10.09
N ILE A 150 9.68 -1.30 11.13
CA ILE A 150 10.53 -1.15 12.33
C ILE A 150 10.70 -2.50 13.04
N ILE A 151 9.61 -3.24 13.27
CA ILE A 151 9.67 -4.57 13.90
C ILE A 151 10.43 -5.55 13.02
N ALA A 152 10.24 -5.52 11.70
CA ALA A 152 10.99 -6.34 10.76
C ALA A 152 12.50 -6.05 10.80
N TYR A 153 12.87 -4.77 10.91
CA TYR A 153 14.25 -4.33 11.04
C TYR A 153 14.88 -4.79 12.36
N ILE A 154 14.19 -4.61 13.49
CA ILE A 154 14.68 -5.06 14.80
C ILE A 154 14.94 -6.57 14.78
N ASN A 155 14.02 -7.34 14.22
CA ASN A 155 14.15 -8.80 14.15
C ASN A 155 15.31 -9.24 13.25
N ILE A 156 15.51 -8.66 12.07
CA ILE A 156 16.65 -9.05 11.22
C ILE A 156 17.99 -8.67 11.83
N ARG A 157 18.08 -7.53 12.53
CA ARG A 157 19.27 -7.14 13.30
C ARG A 157 19.59 -8.12 14.44
N ARG A 158 18.57 -8.78 14.98
CA ARG A 158 18.70 -9.84 15.99
C ARG A 158 18.75 -11.24 15.40
N LYS A 159 18.90 -11.36 14.07
CA LYS A 159 18.93 -12.62 13.32
C LYS A 159 17.68 -13.50 13.55
N GLN A 160 16.52 -12.89 13.82
CA GLN A 160 15.21 -13.56 13.83
C GLN A 160 14.55 -13.44 12.46
N ILE A 161 14.84 -14.41 11.61
CA ILE A 161 14.47 -14.39 10.18
C ILE A 161 12.99 -14.68 9.98
N GLU A 162 12.39 -15.57 10.78
CA GLU A 162 10.96 -15.90 10.70
C GLU A 162 10.08 -14.70 11.05
N GLN A 163 10.41 -13.96 12.12
CA GLN A 163 9.70 -12.73 12.47
C GLN A 163 9.98 -11.62 11.46
N HIS A 164 11.22 -11.44 11.03
CA HIS A 164 11.53 -10.49 9.95
C HIS A 164 10.68 -10.76 8.71
N ARG A 165 10.59 -12.01 8.25
CA ARG A 165 9.74 -12.40 7.12
C ARG A 165 8.28 -12.03 7.37
N ALA A 166 7.74 -12.40 8.53
CA ALA A 166 6.33 -12.16 8.84
C ALA A 166 5.98 -10.67 8.81
N TRP A 167 6.82 -9.83 9.43
CA TRP A 167 6.59 -8.39 9.49
C TRP A 167 6.88 -7.65 8.17
N MET A 168 7.86 -8.10 7.37
CA MET A 168 8.05 -7.58 6.01
C MET A 168 6.85 -7.90 5.11
N LEU A 169 6.28 -9.11 5.23
CA LEU A 169 5.09 -9.49 4.48
C LEU A 169 3.88 -8.63 4.89
N ARG A 170 3.68 -8.39 6.19
CA ARG A 170 2.65 -7.47 6.69
C ARG A 170 2.78 -6.09 6.06
N ALA A 171 3.97 -5.48 6.15
CA ALA A 171 4.22 -4.15 5.56
C ALA A 171 3.86 -4.12 4.06
N MET A 172 4.28 -5.14 3.31
CA MET A 172 4.04 -5.24 1.88
C MET A 172 2.55 -5.39 1.54
N PHE A 173 1.85 -6.29 2.23
CA PHE A 173 0.41 -6.51 1.98
C PHE A 173 -0.43 -5.33 2.43
N TYR A 174 -0.13 -4.73 3.58
CA TYR A 174 -0.83 -3.52 4.01
C TYR A 174 -0.73 -2.44 2.93
N MET A 175 0.48 -2.10 2.46
CA MET A 175 0.65 -1.10 1.40
C MET A 175 0.06 -1.54 0.05
N GLY A 176 0.05 -2.85 -0.22
CA GLY A 176 -0.59 -3.44 -1.40
C GLY A 176 -2.10 -3.19 -1.48
N SER A 177 -2.75 -2.80 -0.38
CA SER A 177 -4.17 -2.43 -0.38
C SER A 177 -4.48 -1.27 -1.35
N ILE A 178 -3.55 -0.31 -1.51
CA ILE A 178 -3.70 0.81 -2.45
C ILE A 178 -3.79 0.34 -3.90
N ILE A 179 -3.10 -0.75 -4.24
CA ILE A 179 -3.15 -1.35 -5.57
C ILE A 179 -4.51 -2.01 -5.79
N THR A 180 -5.00 -2.76 -4.79
CA THR A 180 -6.32 -3.42 -4.84
C THR A 180 -7.49 -2.43 -4.79
N MET A 181 -7.32 -1.27 -4.15
CA MET A 181 -8.32 -0.21 -4.11
C MET A 181 -8.68 0.29 -5.51
N ARG A 182 -7.72 0.38 -6.45
CA ARG A 182 -7.95 0.94 -7.79
C ARG A 182 -9.01 0.20 -8.60
N PRO A 183 -8.91 -1.13 -8.82
CA PRO A 183 -9.96 -1.85 -9.52
C PRO A 183 -11.29 -1.83 -8.74
N LEU A 184 -11.25 -1.79 -7.40
CA LEU A 184 -12.48 -1.70 -6.61
C LEU A 184 -13.25 -0.39 -6.82
N ILE A 185 -12.55 0.74 -7.03
CA ILE A 185 -13.18 2.01 -7.42
C ILE A 185 -13.95 1.81 -8.74
N GLU A 186 -13.30 1.29 -9.78
CA GLU A 186 -13.92 1.06 -11.09
C GLU A 186 -15.12 0.11 -11.02
N ILE A 187 -14.99 -0.97 -10.24
CA ILE A 187 -16.08 -1.95 -10.03
C ILE A 187 -17.26 -1.33 -9.28
N SER A 188 -17.02 -0.35 -8.41
CA SER A 188 -18.08 0.30 -7.64
C SER A 188 -18.90 1.31 -8.46
N LEU A 189 -18.39 1.76 -9.62
CA LEU A 189 -19.03 2.80 -10.44
C LEU A 189 -20.52 2.54 -10.77
N PRO A 190 -20.94 1.33 -11.19
CA PRO A 190 -22.34 1.07 -11.53
C PRO A 190 -23.26 1.25 -10.32
N ILE A 191 -22.80 0.91 -9.11
CA ILE A 191 -23.56 1.03 -7.87
C ILE A 191 -23.83 2.51 -7.56
N PHE A 192 -22.80 3.35 -7.70
CA PHE A 192 -22.94 4.80 -7.50
C PHE A 192 -23.86 5.47 -8.53
N ARG A 193 -24.05 4.86 -9.70
CA ARG A 193 -24.97 5.35 -10.73
C ARG A 193 -26.40 4.84 -10.55
N SER A 194 -26.57 3.63 -10.02
CA SER A 194 -27.88 2.96 -9.94
C SER A 194 -28.68 3.27 -8.69
N LEU A 195 -28.03 3.72 -7.61
CA LEU A 195 -28.74 4.02 -6.37
C LEU A 195 -29.58 5.30 -6.55
N GLU A 196 -30.88 5.21 -6.21
CA GLU A 196 -31.80 6.36 -6.17
C GLU A 196 -31.33 7.46 -5.20
N TYR A 197 -30.42 7.13 -4.29
CA TYR A 197 -29.79 8.05 -3.34
C TYR A 197 -28.70 8.90 -4.00
N LYS A 198 -28.84 10.21 -3.90
CA LYS A 198 -27.82 11.17 -4.33
C LYS A 198 -26.83 11.39 -3.19
N PHE A 199 -25.61 10.90 -3.34
CA PHE A 199 -24.52 11.21 -2.42
C PHE A 199 -23.99 12.62 -2.66
N TYR A 200 -23.67 13.33 -1.58
CA TYR A 200 -23.04 14.63 -1.61
C TYR A 200 -21.82 14.65 -0.70
N VAL A 201 -20.79 15.40 -1.11
CA VAL A 201 -19.65 15.75 -0.27
C VAL A 201 -19.52 17.27 -0.22
N SER A 202 -18.98 17.80 0.87
CA SER A 202 -18.79 19.24 1.04
C SER A 202 -17.44 19.65 0.47
N TRP A 203 -17.43 20.60 -0.47
CA TRP A 203 -16.19 21.19 -1.01
C TRP A 203 -16.12 22.69 -0.74
N PRO A 204 -14.94 23.23 -0.43
CA PRO A 204 -14.67 24.66 -0.48
C PRO A 204 -15.02 25.29 -1.84
N CYS A 205 -15.62 26.47 -1.81
CA CYS A 205 -16.08 27.17 -3.02
C CYS A 205 -14.93 27.64 -3.93
N ASP A 206 -13.79 27.97 -3.36
CA ASP A 206 -12.54 28.27 -4.05
C ASP A 206 -11.93 27.04 -4.74
N GLN A 207 -12.00 25.87 -4.11
CA GLN A 207 -11.64 24.59 -4.75
C GLN A 207 -12.52 24.32 -5.96
N ILE A 208 -13.83 24.57 -5.87
CA ILE A 208 -14.78 24.41 -6.99
C ILE A 208 -14.43 25.37 -8.13
N ASP A 209 -14.28 26.67 -7.84
CA ASP A 209 -13.91 27.70 -8.83
C ASP A 209 -12.60 27.35 -9.54
N PHE A 210 -11.57 26.99 -8.76
CA PHE A 210 -10.28 26.56 -9.31
C PHE A 210 -10.43 25.35 -10.24
N THR A 211 -11.19 24.34 -9.81
CA THR A 211 -11.41 23.12 -10.58
C THR A 211 -12.12 23.44 -11.90
N TRP A 212 -13.16 24.26 -11.87
CA TRP A 212 -13.89 24.64 -13.08
C TRP A 212 -13.01 25.39 -14.09
N ARG A 213 -12.20 26.34 -13.60
CA ARG A 213 -11.22 27.05 -14.43
C ARG A 213 -10.16 26.11 -15.00
N PHE A 214 -9.68 25.16 -14.19
CA PHE A 214 -8.69 24.17 -14.62
C PHE A 214 -9.19 23.30 -15.79
N TYR A 215 -10.49 22.99 -15.82
CA TYR A 215 -11.14 22.25 -16.91
C TYR A 215 -11.76 23.15 -18.00
N ASN A 216 -11.48 24.47 -17.98
CA ASN A 216 -11.98 25.45 -18.96
C ASN A 216 -13.52 25.50 -19.10
N ILE A 217 -14.26 25.31 -18.01
CA ILE A 217 -15.71 25.48 -18.01
C ILE A 217 -16.04 26.98 -18.10
N SER A 218 -16.70 27.39 -19.19
CA SER A 218 -16.93 28.81 -19.50
C SER A 218 -18.10 29.44 -18.72
N VAL A 219 -18.97 28.62 -18.12
CA VAL A 219 -20.14 29.08 -17.36
C VAL A 219 -19.70 29.41 -15.92
N PRO A 220 -20.22 30.48 -15.30
CA PRO A 220 -19.93 30.77 -13.89
C PRO A 220 -20.32 29.61 -12.99
N TYR A 221 -19.38 29.09 -12.19
CA TYR A 221 -19.65 27.97 -11.26
C TYR A 221 -20.76 28.27 -10.25
N THR A 222 -21.01 29.55 -9.96
CA THR A 222 -22.10 30.02 -9.10
C THR A 222 -23.49 29.74 -9.65
N SER A 223 -23.65 29.45 -10.95
CA SER A 223 -24.95 29.00 -11.49
C SER A 223 -25.31 27.61 -11.00
N THR A 224 -24.32 26.73 -10.85
CA THR A 224 -24.47 25.36 -10.35
C THR A 224 -24.34 25.29 -8.83
N TYR A 225 -23.52 26.17 -8.25
CA TYR A 225 -23.30 26.30 -6.82
C TYR A 225 -23.70 27.69 -6.30
N PRO A 226 -25.01 28.02 -6.22
CA PRO A 226 -25.46 29.34 -5.77
C PRO A 226 -24.92 29.73 -4.39
N MET A 227 -24.73 28.75 -3.50
CA MET A 227 -24.24 28.98 -2.14
C MET A 227 -22.82 29.57 -2.08
N CYS A 228 -22.06 29.44 -3.17
CA CYS A 228 -20.73 30.05 -3.30
C CYS A 228 -20.78 31.55 -3.64
N ASN A 229 -21.93 32.07 -4.06
CA ASN A 229 -22.08 33.47 -4.41
C ASN A 229 -22.08 34.35 -3.15
N ALA A 230 -21.08 35.23 -3.06
CA ALA A 230 -20.90 36.13 -1.91
C ALA A 230 -22.04 37.10 -1.67
N THR A 231 -22.78 37.44 -2.72
CA THR A 231 -23.90 38.36 -2.62
C THR A 231 -25.14 37.72 -1.98
N ILE A 232 -25.22 36.39 -1.92
CA ILE A 232 -26.38 35.67 -1.37
C ILE A 232 -26.33 35.61 0.17
N SER A 233 -25.14 35.65 0.77
CA SER A 233 -24.98 35.64 2.24
C SER A 233 -23.89 36.61 2.70
N PRO A 234 -24.12 37.93 2.54
CA PRO A 234 -23.14 38.96 2.90
C PRO A 234 -22.80 38.96 4.40
N TRP A 235 -23.70 38.46 5.27
CA TRP A 235 -23.47 38.31 6.71
C TRP A 235 -22.39 37.28 7.07
N LEU A 236 -22.01 36.37 6.15
CA LEU A 236 -20.89 35.44 6.38
C LEU A 236 -19.51 36.11 6.25
N GLY A 237 -19.43 37.36 5.78
CA GLY A 237 -18.15 38.08 5.64
C GLY A 237 -17.10 37.28 4.83
N ASN A 238 -15.88 37.20 5.37
CA ASN A 238 -14.73 36.49 4.79
C ASN A 238 -14.63 35.01 5.22
N VAL A 239 -15.67 34.42 5.79
CA VAL A 239 -15.64 33.00 6.19
C VAL A 239 -15.53 32.11 4.95
N GLU A 240 -14.68 31.08 5.03
CA GLU A 240 -14.53 30.06 3.98
C GLU A 240 -15.90 29.40 3.72
N ARG A 241 -16.36 29.47 2.46
CA ARG A 241 -17.66 28.94 2.07
C ARG A 241 -17.52 27.54 1.50
N TYR A 242 -18.50 26.71 1.80
CA TYR A 242 -18.58 25.34 1.34
C TYR A 242 -19.88 25.12 0.57
N ALA A 243 -19.83 24.25 -0.43
CA ALA A 243 -21.00 23.82 -1.17
C ALA A 243 -21.13 22.29 -1.20
N PRO A 244 -22.37 21.75 -1.13
CA PRO A 244 -22.61 20.34 -1.33
C PRO A 244 -22.45 20.00 -2.80
N VAL A 245 -21.44 19.21 -3.11
CA VAL A 245 -21.14 18.70 -4.46
C VAL A 245 -21.72 17.30 -4.60
N ARG A 246 -22.57 17.10 -5.60
CA ARG A 246 -23.15 15.78 -5.89
C ARG A 246 -22.06 14.85 -6.42
N ALA A 247 -21.94 13.67 -5.84
CA ALA A 247 -21.01 12.63 -6.32
C ALA A 247 -21.58 11.94 -7.57
N ASP A 248 -21.07 12.29 -8.76
CA ASP A 248 -21.53 11.72 -10.03
C ASP A 248 -20.39 11.68 -11.08
N THR A 249 -19.97 10.46 -11.47
CA THR A 249 -18.95 10.27 -12.51
C THR A 249 -19.46 10.44 -13.94
N GLY A 250 -20.78 10.48 -14.16
CA GLY A 250 -21.38 10.75 -15.46
C GLY A 250 -21.67 12.23 -15.70
N SER A 251 -21.48 13.07 -14.69
CA SER A 251 -21.73 14.51 -14.77
C SER A 251 -20.68 15.23 -15.62
N PRO A 252 -21.05 16.24 -16.42
CA PRO A 252 -20.09 17.13 -17.07
C PRO A 252 -19.38 18.08 -16.09
N ASP A 253 -19.86 18.16 -14.84
CA ASP A 253 -19.22 18.96 -13.78
C ASP A 253 -17.99 18.24 -13.21
N PRO A 254 -16.77 18.78 -13.38
CA PRO A 254 -15.56 18.15 -12.86
C PRO A 254 -15.55 18.04 -11.33
N ALA A 255 -16.20 18.94 -10.59
CA ALA A 255 -16.32 18.83 -9.15
C ALA A 255 -17.15 17.61 -8.76
N ALA A 256 -18.23 17.33 -9.49
CA ALA A 256 -19.08 16.16 -9.27
C ALA A 256 -18.35 14.82 -9.50
N ILE A 257 -17.49 14.79 -10.53
CA ILE A 257 -16.60 13.64 -10.80
C ILE A 257 -15.62 13.45 -9.64
N GLY A 258 -14.94 14.52 -9.22
CA GLY A 258 -13.99 14.48 -8.11
C GLY A 258 -14.62 14.01 -6.79
N ALA A 259 -15.79 14.56 -6.45
CA ALA A 259 -16.61 14.15 -5.32
C ALA A 259 -16.96 12.65 -5.34
N SER A 260 -17.29 12.11 -6.51
CA SER A 260 -17.59 10.69 -6.65
C SER A 260 -16.37 9.81 -6.42
N ILE A 261 -15.23 10.18 -6.99
CA ILE A 261 -13.98 9.44 -6.81
C ILE A 261 -13.50 9.49 -5.36
N GLN A 262 -13.65 10.63 -4.67
CA GLN A 262 -13.38 10.77 -3.23
C GLN A 262 -14.16 9.72 -2.43
N LEU A 263 -15.49 9.69 -2.59
CA LEU A 263 -16.35 8.79 -1.84
C LEU A 263 -16.06 7.31 -2.13
N GLN A 264 -15.86 6.98 -3.42
CA GLN A 264 -15.51 5.63 -3.86
C GLN A 264 -14.14 5.21 -3.30
N SER A 265 -13.15 6.11 -3.26
CA SER A 265 -11.80 5.81 -2.80
C SER A 265 -11.78 5.41 -1.33
N VAL A 266 -12.55 6.08 -0.47
CA VAL A 266 -12.62 5.73 0.96
C VAL A 266 -13.23 4.34 1.17
N LEU A 267 -14.32 4.04 0.47
CA LEU A 267 -15.01 2.74 0.58
C LEU A 267 -14.16 1.60 0.00
N ALA A 268 -13.67 1.77 -1.22
CA ALA A 268 -12.78 0.80 -1.86
C ALA A 268 -11.50 0.58 -1.05
N GLY A 269 -10.93 1.65 -0.48
CA GLY A 269 -9.73 1.61 0.35
C GLY A 269 -9.95 0.86 1.65
N SER A 270 -11.12 1.04 2.29
CA SER A 270 -11.50 0.32 3.50
C SER A 270 -11.65 -1.19 3.23
N VAL A 271 -12.36 -1.56 2.15
CA VAL A 271 -12.51 -2.97 1.74
C VAL A 271 -11.15 -3.59 1.39
N ALA A 272 -10.33 -2.89 0.60
CA ALA A 272 -9.00 -3.37 0.26
C ALA A 272 -8.12 -3.56 1.51
N THR A 273 -8.13 -2.61 2.42
CA THR A 273 -7.34 -2.69 3.67
C THR A 273 -7.76 -3.89 4.49
N PHE A 274 -9.07 -4.11 4.67
CA PHE A 274 -9.59 -5.28 5.37
C PHE A 274 -9.14 -6.60 4.74
N LEU A 275 -9.28 -6.74 3.42
CA LEU A 275 -8.88 -7.95 2.68
C LEU A 275 -7.38 -8.25 2.85
N HIS A 276 -6.54 -7.23 2.79
CA HIS A 276 -5.09 -7.39 2.94
C HIS A 276 -4.68 -7.69 4.39
N PHE A 277 -5.33 -7.06 5.38
CA PHE A 277 -5.08 -7.31 6.80
C PHE A 277 -5.42 -8.75 7.18
N VAL A 278 -6.61 -9.23 6.80
CA VAL A 278 -7.02 -10.60 7.09
C VAL A 278 -6.23 -11.61 6.25
N GLY A 279 -6.04 -11.30 4.96
CA GLY A 279 -5.37 -12.18 4.01
C GLY A 279 -3.93 -12.50 4.40
N ILE A 280 -3.16 -11.51 4.89
CA ILE A 280 -1.79 -11.78 5.32
C ILE A 280 -1.72 -12.64 6.58
N GLU A 281 -2.59 -12.42 7.55
CA GLU A 281 -2.61 -13.24 8.77
C GLU A 281 -3.02 -14.69 8.45
N LEU A 282 -4.00 -14.87 7.57
CA LEU A 282 -4.37 -16.20 7.09
C LEU A 282 -3.19 -16.88 6.38
N TYR A 283 -2.49 -16.16 5.49
CA TYR A 283 -1.31 -16.71 4.81
C TYR A 283 -0.19 -17.12 5.79
N LEU A 284 0.08 -16.31 6.82
CA LEU A 284 1.08 -16.63 7.83
C LEU A 284 0.67 -17.88 8.65
N ARG A 285 -0.62 -18.00 9.02
CA ARG A 285 -1.15 -19.18 9.72
C ARG A 285 -1.15 -20.44 8.87
N LEU A 286 -1.31 -20.31 7.55
CA LEU A 286 -1.25 -21.42 6.59
C LEU A 286 0.18 -21.80 6.18
N THR A 287 1.22 -21.12 6.70
CA THR A 287 2.63 -21.43 6.40
C THR A 287 3.48 -21.82 7.62
N PRO A 288 2.99 -22.68 8.54
CA PRO A 288 3.69 -22.98 9.80
C PRO A 288 5.02 -23.72 9.58
N ARG A 289 5.08 -24.60 8.57
CA ARG A 289 6.32 -25.32 8.23
C ARG A 289 7.45 -24.38 7.80
N GLU A 290 7.12 -23.31 7.09
CA GLU A 290 8.12 -22.31 6.67
C GLU A 290 8.53 -21.43 7.85
N HIS A 291 7.59 -21.08 8.73
CA HIS A 291 7.89 -20.39 9.99
C HIS A 291 8.90 -21.19 10.82
N GLU A 292 8.60 -22.46 11.09
CA GLU A 292 9.44 -23.34 11.91
C GLU A 292 10.82 -23.60 11.26
N ARG A 293 10.85 -23.80 9.94
CA ARG A 293 12.11 -23.94 9.21
C ARG A 293 13.00 -22.70 9.38
N LEU A 294 12.42 -21.50 9.26
CA LEU A 294 13.18 -20.25 9.42
C LEU A 294 13.59 -20.02 10.88
N ARG A 295 12.77 -20.45 11.84
CA ARG A 295 13.08 -20.37 13.27
C ARG A 295 14.32 -21.19 13.63
N ASN A 296 14.45 -22.40 13.09
CA ASN A 296 15.65 -23.23 13.25
C ASN A 296 16.89 -22.56 12.62
N VAL A 297 16.76 -21.94 11.44
CA VAL A 297 17.87 -21.16 10.84
C VAL A 297 18.24 -19.94 11.70
N SER A 298 17.25 -19.28 12.32
CA SER A 298 17.49 -18.18 13.26
C SER A 298 18.28 -18.65 14.48
N TYR A 299 17.91 -19.82 15.04
CA TYR A 299 18.63 -20.45 16.14
C TYR A 299 20.10 -20.69 15.80
N GLU A 300 20.40 -21.41 14.72
CA GLU A 300 21.77 -21.70 14.28
C GLU A 300 22.62 -20.42 14.14
N ARG A 301 22.05 -19.38 13.52
CA ARG A 301 22.74 -18.11 13.30
C ARG A 301 22.95 -17.29 14.57
N GLN A 302 22.08 -17.46 15.56
CA GLN A 302 22.17 -16.81 16.86
C GLN A 302 23.18 -17.53 17.76
N VAL A 303 23.23 -18.87 17.73
CA VAL A 303 24.29 -19.66 18.38
C VAL A 303 25.66 -19.25 17.82
N ALA A 304 25.80 -19.22 16.48
CA ALA A 304 27.03 -18.81 15.83
C ALA A 304 27.48 -17.37 16.18
N ALA A 305 26.55 -16.51 16.58
CA ALA A 305 26.84 -15.16 17.07
C ALA A 305 26.77 -15.00 18.58
N LYS A 306 26.77 -16.11 19.34
CA LYS A 306 26.85 -16.12 20.80
C LYS A 306 25.76 -15.27 21.47
N TYR A 307 24.54 -15.27 20.93
CA TYR A 307 23.40 -14.64 21.59
C TYR A 307 23.05 -15.39 22.88
N LYS A 308 22.63 -14.66 23.92
CA LYS A 308 22.27 -15.25 25.24
C LYS A 308 21.12 -16.26 25.15
N ASN A 309 20.09 -15.95 24.35
CA ASN A 309 18.90 -16.79 24.16
C ASN A 309 18.70 -17.10 22.67
N PRO A 310 19.47 -18.03 22.09
CA PRO A 310 19.33 -18.42 20.69
C PRO A 310 17.94 -18.99 20.41
N GLY A 311 17.44 -18.76 19.21
CA GLY A 311 16.05 -19.06 18.87
C GLY A 311 15.12 -17.96 19.35
N SER A 312 15.37 -17.23 20.45
CA SER A 312 14.45 -16.22 21.01
C SER A 312 15.04 -14.81 21.20
N ALA A 313 16.12 -14.46 20.48
CA ALA A 313 16.80 -13.17 20.62
C ALA A 313 15.97 -11.92 20.25
N GLY A 314 15.16 -11.99 19.18
CA GLY A 314 14.31 -10.90 18.66
C GLY A 314 12.96 -10.73 19.35
N LEU A 315 12.02 -10.05 18.68
CA LEU A 315 10.70 -9.72 19.22
C LEU A 315 9.76 -10.89 18.96
N VAL A 316 9.69 -11.80 19.92
CA VAL A 316 9.00 -13.08 19.83
C VAL A 316 8.14 -13.29 21.06
N VAL A 317 7.07 -14.08 20.94
CA VAL A 317 6.13 -14.31 22.04
C VAL A 317 6.78 -14.96 23.26
N GLN A 318 7.82 -15.80 23.08
CA GLN A 318 8.57 -16.42 24.18
C GLN A 318 9.43 -15.42 24.98
N LYS A 319 9.62 -14.20 24.46
CA LYS A 319 10.42 -13.17 25.11
C LYS A 319 9.56 -12.06 25.71
N ILE A 320 8.44 -11.74 25.07
CA ILE A 320 7.61 -10.58 25.40
C ILE A 320 6.26 -11.00 25.98
N GLY A 321 5.77 -12.20 25.65
CA GLY A 321 4.50 -12.74 26.10
C GLY A 321 4.68 -13.94 27.02
N ASP A 322 3.62 -14.74 27.12
CA ASP A 322 3.42 -15.86 28.06
C ASP A 322 3.61 -17.24 27.41
N ALA A 323 4.22 -17.30 26.22
CA ALA A 323 4.43 -18.56 25.51
C ALA A 323 5.54 -19.41 26.16
N ASN A 324 5.32 -20.72 26.20
CA ASN A 324 6.33 -21.69 26.61
C ASN A 324 7.65 -21.50 25.83
N PRO A 325 8.81 -21.78 26.45
CA PRO A 325 10.10 -21.72 25.76
C PRO A 325 10.09 -22.53 24.46
N TRP A 326 10.60 -21.93 23.39
CA TRP A 326 10.72 -22.63 22.10
C TRP A 326 11.95 -23.55 22.13
N ILE A 327 11.77 -24.79 21.68
CA ILE A 327 12.82 -25.81 21.63
C ILE A 327 13.18 -26.04 20.15
N PRO A 328 14.47 -26.01 19.78
CA PRO A 328 14.91 -26.34 18.42
C PRO A 328 14.71 -27.82 18.12
N ARG A 329 14.39 -28.14 16.87
CA ARG A 329 14.10 -29.51 16.42
C ARG A 329 15.20 -30.53 16.76
N GLN A 330 16.46 -30.10 16.74
CA GLN A 330 17.60 -30.95 17.09
C GLN A 330 17.53 -31.44 18.54
N GLN A 331 17.01 -30.62 19.45
CA GLN A 331 16.83 -31.01 20.86
C GLN A 331 15.58 -31.87 21.06
N GLU A 332 14.49 -31.62 20.30
CA GLU A 332 13.28 -32.45 20.37
C GLU A 332 13.54 -33.90 19.96
N MET A 333 14.34 -34.12 18.90
CA MET A 333 14.72 -35.48 18.47
C MET A 333 15.55 -36.19 19.55
N ASN A 334 16.52 -35.49 20.15
CA ASN A 334 17.35 -36.07 21.22
C ASN A 334 16.56 -36.37 22.52
N SER A 335 15.43 -35.71 22.76
CA SER A 335 14.56 -35.97 23.92
C SER A 335 13.54 -37.08 23.70
N THR A 336 13.33 -37.53 22.46
CA THR A 336 12.38 -38.61 22.11
C THR A 336 13.06 -39.96 21.89
N ASP A 337 14.38 -39.96 21.71
CA ASP A 337 15.21 -41.17 21.61
C ASP A 337 15.78 -41.64 22.98
N ASN A 338 15.46 -40.93 24.06
CA ASN A 338 15.69 -41.31 25.47
C ASN A 338 14.34 -41.55 26.14
#